data_AF-A0A2A5EZF5-F1
#
_entry.id   AF-A0A2A5EZF5-F1
#
_cell.length_a   1.000
_cell.length_b   1.000
_cell.length_c   1.000
_cell.angle_alpha   90.00
_cell.angle_beta   90.00
_cell.angle_gamma   90.00
#
_symmetry.space_group_name_H-M   'P 1'
#
loop_
_entity.id
_entity.type
_entity.pdbx_description
1 polymer ?
#
loop_
_entity_poly.entity_id
_entity_poly.type
_entity_poly.pdbx_seq_one_letter_code
_entity_poly.pdbx_strand_id
1 'polypeptide(L)'
;MNRLSHKSIHLNYWSEILRPPLIAEGLIDFERYLLNSSLDSLAYDMKNRDAWDQRHNTINLKILTILTACRAYHDQRKHLLNETTLSNETKQAVEIEFRNAFDSSFEYRLMETLRNYAQHRKLPLAGVTESNKNEWADESTAPNGPSRLRFTLNPYFSRKALLKERKAMRSATMDDLEKIEQEQLDVKYLLRKYVSDLSNCHFSFRELSQNVVAESHKQLLHASAFLAEAKKSNDGTPPRHITLSHRYNQVTDNTYADIELSERLTNSRKSWGNLKYFMRMYYSSQLVADKNRHFGEGHTIWIPS
;
A
#
# COMPACT_ATOMS: atom_id res chain seq x y z
N MET A 1 -13.30 39.84 15.00
CA MET A 1 -11.89 39.47 15.25
C MET A 1 -11.83 37.98 15.60
N ASN A 2 -11.14 37.22 14.74
CA ASN A 2 -10.64 35.84 14.83
C ASN A 2 -11.52 34.67 15.31
N ARG A 3 -12.05 33.95 14.30
CA ARG A 3 -12.44 32.53 14.33
C ARG A 3 -11.27 31.67 14.85
N LEU A 4 -11.28 31.34 16.14
CA LEU A 4 -10.44 30.28 16.72
C LEU A 4 -11.23 29.00 17.03
N SER A 5 -12.53 28.93 16.68
CA SER A 5 -13.45 27.85 17.08
C SER A 5 -13.48 26.62 16.16
N HIS A 6 -12.43 26.35 15.38
CA HIS A 6 -12.38 25.16 14.51
C HIS A 6 -11.01 24.46 14.47
N LYS A 7 -10.18 24.62 15.51
CA LYS A 7 -8.88 23.95 15.62
C LYS A 7 -8.86 22.81 16.64
N SER A 8 -10.00 22.14 16.84
CA SER A 8 -10.09 20.91 17.64
C SER A 8 -9.87 19.73 16.69
N ILE A 9 -8.62 19.45 16.31
CA ILE A 9 -8.33 18.26 15.52
C ILE A 9 -8.54 17.05 16.41
N HIS A 10 -9.55 16.23 16.11
CA HIS A 10 -9.72 14.98 16.83
C HIS A 10 -8.51 14.08 16.57
N LEU A 11 -7.83 13.65 17.63
CA LEU A 11 -6.76 12.64 17.57
C LEU A 11 -7.21 11.35 16.87
N ASN A 12 -8.52 11.06 16.87
CA ASN A 12 -9.13 9.99 16.08
C ASN A 12 -8.88 10.16 14.57
N TYR A 13 -9.00 11.39 14.03
CA TYR A 13 -8.66 11.68 12.63
C TYR A 13 -7.18 11.39 12.37
N TRP A 14 -6.27 11.74 13.28
CA TRP A 14 -4.84 11.44 13.08
C TRP A 14 -4.53 9.94 12.96
N SER A 15 -5.34 9.06 13.57
CA SER A 15 -5.13 7.61 13.51
C SER A 15 -5.51 7.00 12.18
N GLU A 16 -6.58 7.51 11.57
CA GLU A 16 -6.96 7.22 10.19
C GLU A 16 -6.05 7.95 9.20
N ILE A 17 -5.52 9.11 9.59
CA ILE A 17 -4.62 9.89 8.75
C ILE A 17 -3.30 9.13 8.51
N LEU A 18 -2.83 8.38 9.49
CA LEU A 18 -1.45 7.91 9.50
C LEU A 18 -1.29 6.46 9.09
N ARG A 19 -2.38 5.73 8.82
CA ARG A 19 -2.31 4.35 8.35
C ARG A 19 -2.65 4.30 6.84
N PRO A 20 -1.89 3.55 6.04
CA PRO A 20 -2.29 3.19 4.68
C PRO A 20 -2.89 1.77 4.62
N PRO A 21 -3.72 1.31 5.59
CA PRO A 21 -3.99 -0.11 5.73
C PRO A 21 -4.72 -0.63 4.49
N LEU A 22 -5.63 0.15 3.92
CA LEU A 22 -6.45 -0.30 2.79
C LEU A 22 -5.62 -0.62 1.54
N ILE A 23 -4.61 0.20 1.21
CA ILE A 23 -3.74 -0.07 0.05
C ILE A 23 -2.88 -1.30 0.32
N ALA A 24 -2.28 -1.37 1.51
CA ALA A 24 -1.37 -2.44 1.88
C ALA A 24 -2.09 -3.79 1.92
N GLU A 25 -3.26 -3.85 2.57
CA GLU A 25 -4.09 -5.05 2.68
C GLU A 25 -4.58 -5.50 1.30
N GLY A 26 -5.04 -4.57 0.45
CA GLY A 26 -5.45 -4.92 -0.91
C GLY A 26 -4.33 -5.58 -1.71
N LEU A 27 -3.11 -5.04 -1.62
CA LEU A 27 -1.94 -5.60 -2.30
C LEU A 27 -1.52 -6.96 -1.71
N ILE A 28 -1.49 -7.08 -0.38
CA ILE A 28 -1.17 -8.33 0.31
C ILE A 28 -2.16 -9.43 -0.08
N ASP A 29 -3.45 -9.11 -0.15
CA ASP A 29 -4.49 -10.06 -0.55
C ASP A 29 -4.33 -10.53 -1.99
N PHE A 30 -3.94 -9.63 -2.90
CA PHE A 30 -3.63 -9.98 -4.29
C PHE A 30 -2.42 -10.91 -4.37
N GLU A 31 -1.33 -10.57 -3.71
CA GLU A 31 -0.09 -11.37 -3.71
C GLU A 31 -0.31 -12.74 -3.07
N ARG A 32 -1.03 -12.79 -1.94
CA ARG A 32 -1.43 -14.03 -1.28
C ARG A 32 -2.27 -14.90 -2.21
N TYR A 33 -3.22 -14.28 -2.94
CA TYR A 33 -4.02 -15.01 -3.91
C TYR A 33 -3.17 -15.62 -5.03
N LEU A 34 -2.21 -14.87 -5.58
CA LEU A 34 -1.31 -15.39 -6.61
C LEU A 34 -0.42 -16.52 -6.09
N LEU A 35 0.11 -16.40 -4.88
CA LEU A 35 0.92 -17.45 -4.24
C LEU A 35 0.11 -18.71 -4.02
N ASN A 36 -1.08 -18.61 -3.42
CA ASN A 36 -1.96 -19.76 -3.18
C ASN A 36 -2.39 -20.39 -4.51
N SER A 37 -2.77 -19.59 -5.50
CA SER A 37 -3.14 -20.08 -6.83
C SER A 37 -1.98 -20.77 -7.55
N SER A 38 -0.74 -20.37 -7.27
CA SER A 38 0.47 -21.03 -7.78
C SER A 38 0.80 -22.33 -7.04
N LEU A 39 0.25 -22.54 -5.83
CA LEU A 39 0.35 -23.81 -5.12
C LEU A 39 -0.75 -24.76 -5.57
N ASP A 40 -1.96 -24.25 -5.81
CA ASP A 40 -3.11 -25.02 -6.31
C ASP A 40 -2.81 -25.68 -7.66
N SER A 41 -1.91 -25.12 -8.46
CA SER A 41 -1.45 -25.74 -9.73
C SER A 41 -0.76 -27.10 -9.53
N LEU A 42 -0.32 -27.43 -8.31
CA LEU A 42 0.23 -28.76 -8.01
C LEU A 42 -0.86 -29.84 -7.89
N ALA A 43 -2.07 -29.44 -7.49
CA ALA A 43 -3.15 -30.38 -7.16
C ALA A 43 -4.21 -30.50 -8.27
N TYR A 44 -4.36 -29.48 -9.13
CA TYR A 44 -5.46 -29.40 -10.10
C TYR A 44 -4.97 -29.30 -11.54
N ASP A 45 -5.63 -30.04 -12.46
CA ASP A 45 -5.40 -29.89 -13.91
C ASP A 45 -5.91 -28.53 -14.39
N MET A 46 -4.97 -27.73 -14.87
CA MET A 46 -5.19 -26.34 -15.25
C MET A 46 -5.87 -26.18 -16.61
N LYS A 47 -6.13 -27.29 -17.32
CA LYS A 47 -6.97 -27.29 -18.54
C LYS A 47 -8.46 -27.16 -18.26
N ASN A 48 -8.87 -27.19 -16.99
CA ASN A 48 -10.26 -26.93 -16.62
C ASN A 48 -10.62 -25.46 -16.88
N ARG A 49 -11.44 -25.23 -17.92
CA ARG A 49 -11.89 -23.89 -18.32
C ARG A 49 -12.65 -23.16 -17.21
N ASP A 50 -13.47 -23.85 -16.43
CA ASP A 50 -14.26 -23.22 -15.37
C ASP A 50 -13.34 -22.71 -14.25
N ALA A 51 -12.33 -23.50 -13.89
CA ALA A 51 -11.31 -23.10 -12.92
C ALA A 51 -10.48 -21.91 -13.43
N TRP A 52 -10.19 -21.88 -14.74
CA TRP A 52 -9.52 -20.76 -15.38
C TRP A 52 -10.34 -19.46 -15.32
N ASP A 53 -11.62 -19.53 -15.69
CA ASP A 53 -12.52 -18.37 -15.70
C ASP A 53 -12.74 -17.85 -14.28
N GLN A 54 -12.89 -18.74 -13.30
CA GLN A 54 -12.97 -18.35 -11.89
C GLN A 54 -11.70 -17.64 -11.42
N ARG A 55 -10.51 -18.14 -11.81
CA ARG A 55 -9.24 -17.50 -11.48
C ARG A 55 -9.11 -16.13 -12.11
N HIS A 56 -9.45 -16.01 -13.40
CA HIS A 56 -9.44 -14.73 -14.12
C HIS A 56 -10.35 -13.69 -13.46
N ASN A 57 -11.58 -14.08 -13.13
CA ASN A 57 -12.53 -13.21 -12.45
C ASN A 57 -12.05 -12.79 -11.05
N THR A 58 -11.43 -13.71 -10.31
CA THR A 58 -10.91 -13.41 -8.97
C THR A 58 -9.73 -12.44 -9.05
N ILE A 59 -8.83 -12.61 -10.01
CA ILE A 59 -7.71 -11.68 -10.24
C ILE A 59 -8.24 -10.29 -10.59
N ASN A 60 -9.23 -10.21 -11.49
CA ASN A 60 -9.89 -8.94 -11.81
C ASN A 60 -10.49 -8.26 -10.58
N LEU A 61 -11.21 -9.02 -9.73
CA LEU A 61 -11.75 -8.50 -8.49
C LEU A 61 -10.65 -7.95 -7.57
N LYS A 62 -9.55 -8.70 -7.39
CA LYS A 62 -8.42 -8.25 -6.57
C LYS A 62 -7.73 -6.99 -7.13
N ILE A 63 -7.55 -6.91 -8.46
CA ILE A 63 -7.07 -5.69 -9.13
C ILE A 63 -8.00 -4.52 -8.83
N LEU A 64 -9.31 -4.68 -9.02
CA LEU A 64 -10.30 -3.61 -8.78
C LEU A 64 -10.30 -3.17 -7.31
N THR A 65 -10.19 -4.11 -6.38
CA THR A 65 -10.08 -3.81 -4.94
C THR A 65 -8.86 -2.93 -4.65
N ILE A 66 -7.68 -3.25 -5.19
CA ILE A 66 -6.48 -2.42 -5.02
C ILE A 66 -6.69 -1.04 -5.64
N LEU A 67 -7.15 -0.97 -6.89
CA LEU A 67 -7.36 0.30 -7.59
C LEU A 67 -8.36 1.19 -6.83
N THR A 68 -9.40 0.60 -6.26
CA THR A 68 -10.40 1.31 -5.45
C THR A 68 -9.82 1.75 -4.12
N ALA A 69 -9.04 0.90 -3.44
CA ALA A 69 -8.38 1.24 -2.19
C ALA A 69 -7.35 2.37 -2.36
N CYS A 70 -6.54 2.33 -3.41
CA CYS A 70 -5.60 3.38 -3.79
C CYS A 70 -6.31 4.72 -3.99
N ARG A 71 -7.40 4.71 -4.76
CA ARG A 71 -8.16 5.93 -5.02
C ARG A 71 -8.83 6.47 -3.76
N ALA A 72 -9.48 5.61 -2.98
CA ALA A 72 -10.13 6.00 -1.73
C ALA A 72 -9.10 6.61 -0.76
N TYR A 73 -7.91 6.01 -0.67
CA TYR A 73 -6.83 6.55 0.12
C TYR A 73 -6.41 7.94 -0.37
N HIS A 74 -6.15 8.13 -1.67
CA HIS A 74 -5.79 9.43 -2.24
C HIS A 74 -6.85 10.51 -1.94
N ASP A 75 -8.13 10.19 -2.14
CA ASP A 75 -9.23 11.13 -1.88
C ASP A 75 -9.36 11.46 -0.39
N GLN A 76 -9.28 10.45 0.48
CA GLN A 76 -9.24 10.64 1.94
C GLN A 76 -8.07 11.53 2.36
N ARG A 77 -6.87 11.34 1.79
CA ARG A 77 -5.69 12.18 2.09
C ARG A 77 -5.97 13.64 1.79
N LYS A 78 -6.56 13.92 0.64
CA LYS A 78 -6.89 15.29 0.24
C LYS A 78 -7.91 15.93 1.19
N HIS A 79 -8.95 15.21 1.57
CA HIS A 79 -9.92 15.69 2.55
C HIS A 79 -9.26 15.97 3.91
N LEU A 80 -8.47 15.02 4.40
CA LEU A 80 -7.83 15.14 5.71
C LEU A 80 -6.78 16.26 5.74
N LEU A 81 -6.06 16.49 4.63
CA LEU A 81 -5.13 17.61 4.52
C LEU A 81 -5.82 18.95 4.76
N ASN A 82 -7.04 19.12 4.23
CA ASN A 82 -7.84 20.32 4.43
C ASN A 82 -8.27 20.49 5.89
N GLU A 83 -8.56 19.39 6.59
CA GLU A 83 -8.99 19.38 8.01
C GLU A 83 -7.84 19.57 9.01
N THR A 84 -6.59 19.31 8.60
CA THR A 84 -5.42 19.47 9.50
C THR A 84 -5.09 20.94 9.83
N THR A 85 -4.39 21.15 10.95
CA THR A 85 -3.80 22.44 11.35
C THR A 85 -2.42 22.69 10.75
N LEU A 86 -1.97 21.85 9.81
CA LEU A 86 -0.71 22.04 9.10
C LEU A 86 -0.70 23.41 8.41
N SER A 87 0.49 24.00 8.26
CA SER A 87 0.63 25.28 7.56
C SER A 87 0.25 25.13 6.08
N ASN A 88 -0.14 26.24 5.43
CA ASN A 88 -0.50 26.20 4.02
C ASN A 88 0.68 25.75 3.15
N GLU A 89 1.91 26.11 3.53
CA GLU A 89 3.14 25.68 2.88
C GLU A 89 3.30 24.16 2.97
N THR A 90 3.07 23.58 4.15
CA THR A 90 3.10 22.11 4.33
C THR A 90 2.03 21.43 3.50
N LYS A 91 0.80 21.97 3.46
CA LYS A 91 -0.29 21.42 2.65
C LYS A 91 0.05 21.44 1.16
N GLN A 92 0.55 22.57 0.66
CA GLN A 92 0.97 22.70 -0.73
C GLN A 92 2.11 21.73 -1.07
N ALA A 93 3.10 21.56 -0.18
CA ALA A 93 4.18 20.60 -0.38
C ALA A 93 3.64 19.17 -0.55
N VAL A 94 2.69 18.74 0.29
CA VAL A 94 2.06 17.41 0.17
C VAL A 94 1.29 17.26 -1.15
N GLU A 95 0.53 18.27 -1.57
CA GLU A 95 -0.19 18.21 -2.84
C GLU A 95 0.75 18.16 -4.06
N ILE A 96 1.90 18.83 -3.98
CA ILE A 96 2.94 18.77 -5.00
C ILE A 96 3.48 17.34 -5.11
N GLU A 97 3.71 16.64 -4.00
CA GLU A 97 4.19 15.25 -4.01
C GLU A 97 3.23 14.30 -4.75
N PHE A 98 1.92 14.38 -4.49
CA PHE A 98 0.92 13.56 -5.20
C PHE A 98 0.86 13.89 -6.69
N ARG A 99 0.97 15.18 -7.04
CA ARG A 99 0.98 15.63 -8.43
C ARG A 99 2.22 15.12 -9.16
N ASN A 100 3.39 15.27 -8.54
CA ASN A 100 4.66 14.79 -9.07
C ASN A 100 4.62 13.29 -9.32
N ALA A 101 4.10 12.49 -8.37
CA ALA A 101 3.96 11.04 -8.55
C ALA A 101 3.07 10.68 -9.76
N PHE A 102 1.96 11.40 -9.94
CA PHE A 102 1.09 11.22 -11.10
C PHE A 102 1.78 11.62 -12.42
N ASP A 103 2.47 12.76 -12.44
CA ASP A 103 3.10 13.30 -13.65
C ASP A 103 4.37 12.52 -14.04
N SER A 104 5.09 11.94 -13.06
CA SER A 104 6.36 11.25 -13.30
C SER A 104 6.23 9.74 -13.57
N SER A 105 5.13 9.08 -13.20
CA SER A 105 4.96 7.62 -13.37
C SER A 105 3.87 7.27 -14.38
N PHE A 106 4.29 6.58 -15.44
CA PHE A 106 3.37 5.94 -16.39
C PHE A 106 2.45 4.94 -15.69
N GLU A 107 3.00 4.10 -14.81
CA GLU A 107 2.25 3.06 -14.10
C GLU A 107 1.14 3.66 -13.24
N TYR A 108 1.44 4.75 -12.53
CA TYR A 108 0.44 5.50 -11.76
C TYR A 108 -0.70 5.97 -12.67
N ARG A 109 -0.38 6.66 -13.77
CA ARG A 109 -1.40 7.17 -14.71
C ARG A 109 -2.21 6.05 -15.34
N LEU A 110 -1.56 4.95 -15.69
CA LEU A 110 -2.23 3.78 -16.25
C LEU A 110 -3.21 3.20 -15.24
N MET A 111 -2.80 3.01 -13.98
CA MET A 111 -3.67 2.44 -12.94
C MET A 111 -4.88 3.34 -12.64
N GLU A 112 -4.70 4.66 -12.52
CA GLU A 112 -5.82 5.61 -12.37
C GLU A 112 -6.78 5.56 -13.58
N THR A 113 -6.22 5.47 -14.79
CA THR A 113 -7.00 5.38 -16.03
C THR A 113 -7.78 4.07 -16.10
N LEU A 114 -7.15 2.95 -15.75
CA LEU A 114 -7.77 1.62 -15.69
C LEU A 114 -8.88 1.55 -14.66
N ARG A 115 -8.71 2.18 -13.50
CA ARG A 115 -9.75 2.27 -12.47
C ARG A 115 -11.00 2.93 -13.03
N ASN A 116 -10.84 4.10 -13.67
CA ASN A 116 -11.98 4.83 -14.25
C ASN A 116 -12.62 4.05 -15.42
N TYR A 117 -11.80 3.41 -16.24
CA TYR A 117 -12.27 2.52 -17.31
C TYR A 117 -13.11 1.36 -16.75
N ALA A 118 -12.62 0.68 -15.71
CA ALA A 118 -13.27 -0.47 -15.07
C ALA A 118 -14.61 -0.13 -14.38
N GLN A 119 -14.88 1.14 -14.07
CA GLN A 119 -16.18 1.56 -13.53
C GLN A 119 -17.30 1.53 -14.57
N HIS A 120 -16.96 1.68 -15.85
CA HIS A 120 -17.92 1.75 -16.94
C HIS A 120 -17.83 0.55 -17.89
N ARG A 121 -16.77 -0.24 -17.76
CA ARG A 121 -16.39 -1.33 -18.68
C ARG A 121 -15.74 -2.48 -17.91
N LYS A 122 -15.44 -3.59 -18.59
CA LYS A 122 -14.73 -4.73 -17.98
C LYS A 122 -13.24 -4.44 -17.85
N LEU A 123 -12.58 -4.95 -16.81
CA LEU A 123 -11.12 -4.85 -16.70
C LEU A 123 -10.43 -5.54 -17.88
N PRO A 124 -9.35 -4.96 -18.44
CA PRO A 124 -8.67 -5.46 -19.63
C PRO A 124 -7.64 -6.56 -19.31
N LEU A 125 -7.83 -7.31 -18.23
CA LEU A 125 -6.99 -8.47 -17.92
C LEU A 125 -7.12 -9.44 -19.10
N ALA A 126 -6.04 -9.57 -19.86
CA ALA A 126 -6.03 -10.37 -21.07
C ALA A 126 -5.86 -11.85 -20.74
N GLY A 127 -5.06 -12.14 -19.72
CA GLY A 127 -4.88 -13.48 -19.21
C GLY A 127 -3.90 -13.55 -18.06
N VAL A 128 -3.59 -14.79 -17.71
CA VAL A 128 -2.54 -15.15 -16.77
C VAL A 128 -1.57 -16.03 -17.54
N THR A 129 -0.27 -15.89 -17.32
CA THR A 129 0.69 -16.91 -17.78
C THR A 129 1.25 -17.63 -16.58
N GLU A 130 1.40 -18.94 -16.72
CA GLU A 130 2.13 -19.78 -15.77
C GLU A 130 3.56 -19.90 -16.27
N SER A 131 4.51 -19.56 -15.43
CA SER A 131 5.92 -19.80 -15.69
C SER A 131 6.39 -20.92 -14.77
N ASN A 132 6.77 -22.04 -15.39
CA ASN A 132 7.40 -23.19 -14.74
C ASN A 132 8.84 -23.23 -15.26
N LYS A 133 9.71 -22.39 -14.68
CA LYS A 133 11.09 -22.23 -15.16
C LYS A 133 12.02 -23.06 -14.29
N ASN A 134 12.78 -23.97 -14.91
CA ASN A 134 13.91 -24.59 -14.24
C ASN A 134 15.01 -23.56 -14.01
N GLU A 135 15.44 -23.44 -12.76
CA GLU A 135 16.60 -22.67 -12.37
C GLU A 135 17.72 -23.65 -11.99
N TRP A 136 18.92 -23.39 -12.51
CA TRP A 136 20.09 -24.28 -12.44
C TRP A 136 21.20 -23.60 -11.66
N ALA A 137 22.03 -24.39 -10.97
CA ALA A 137 23.07 -23.88 -10.08
C ALA A 137 24.10 -22.97 -10.78
N ASP A 138 24.53 -23.34 -11.98
CA ASP A 138 25.67 -22.70 -12.68
C ASP A 138 25.30 -22.16 -14.06
N GLU A 139 24.01 -21.87 -14.33
CA GLU A 139 23.44 -21.62 -15.68
C GLU A 139 23.67 -22.77 -16.70
N SER A 140 24.45 -23.78 -16.34
CA SER A 140 24.69 -25.02 -17.07
C SER A 140 23.40 -25.83 -17.13
N THR A 141 22.80 -25.90 -18.31
CA THR A 141 21.63 -26.74 -18.63
C THR A 141 22.01 -28.22 -18.78
N ALA A 142 23.00 -28.70 -18.02
CA ALA A 142 23.38 -30.10 -18.03
C ALA A 142 22.15 -30.94 -17.66
N PRO A 143 21.76 -31.95 -18.45
CA PRO A 143 20.50 -32.69 -18.26
C PRO A 143 20.27 -33.28 -16.86
N ASN A 144 21.34 -33.46 -16.08
CA ASN A 144 21.33 -34.05 -14.74
C ASN A 144 21.97 -33.15 -13.66
N GLY A 145 22.20 -31.87 -13.96
CA GLY A 145 22.73 -30.92 -12.97
C GLY A 145 21.71 -30.60 -11.87
N PRO A 146 22.15 -30.15 -10.68
CA PRO A 146 21.23 -29.67 -9.66
C PRO A 146 20.34 -28.55 -10.21
N SER A 147 19.02 -28.71 -10.09
CA SER A 147 18.05 -27.73 -10.54
C SER A 147 16.87 -27.64 -9.60
N ARG A 148 16.06 -26.60 -9.79
CA ARG A 148 14.76 -26.46 -9.11
C ARG A 148 13.75 -25.86 -10.07
N LEU A 149 12.51 -26.28 -9.94
CA LEU A 149 11.41 -25.75 -10.73
C LEU A 149 10.73 -24.59 -9.99
N ARG A 150 10.76 -23.40 -10.57
CA ARG A 150 10.03 -22.23 -10.05
C ARG A 150 8.69 -22.11 -10.73
N PHE A 151 7.63 -22.19 -9.94
CA PHE A 151 6.24 -21.91 -10.35
C PHE A 151 5.88 -20.46 -10.03
N THR A 152 5.28 -19.76 -10.98
CA THR A 152 4.72 -18.42 -10.74
C THR A 152 3.59 -18.10 -11.70
N LEU A 153 2.58 -17.39 -11.20
CA LEU A 153 1.53 -16.77 -12.00
C LEU A 153 1.88 -15.33 -12.36
N ASN A 154 1.71 -14.98 -13.63
CA ASN A 154 1.96 -13.66 -14.19
C ASN A 154 0.69 -13.16 -14.91
N PRO A 155 -0.25 -12.52 -14.17
CA PRO A 155 -1.35 -11.82 -14.81
C PRO A 155 -0.82 -10.67 -15.67
N TYR A 156 -1.42 -10.45 -16.84
CA TYR A 156 -1.01 -9.39 -17.76
C TYR A 156 -2.20 -8.68 -18.42
N PHE A 157 -2.00 -7.40 -18.72
CA PHE A 157 -2.87 -6.64 -19.63
C PHE A 157 -2.34 -6.76 -21.07
N SER A 158 -3.23 -6.79 -22.06
CA SER A 158 -2.84 -6.72 -23.48
C SER A 158 -2.69 -5.26 -23.90
N ARG A 159 -1.50 -4.89 -24.37
CA ARG A 159 -1.21 -3.57 -24.93
C ARG A 159 -2.13 -3.27 -26.10
N LYS A 160 -2.32 -4.19 -27.05
CA LYS A 160 -3.25 -4.01 -28.18
C LYS A 160 -4.68 -3.81 -27.74
N ALA A 161 -5.16 -4.55 -26.74
CA ALA A 161 -6.51 -4.39 -26.22
C ALA A 161 -6.70 -3.00 -25.59
N LEU A 162 -5.72 -2.53 -24.82
CA LEU A 162 -5.73 -1.19 -24.23
C LEU A 162 -5.69 -0.08 -25.30
N LEU A 163 -4.83 -0.23 -26.32
CA LEU A 163 -4.73 0.73 -27.44
C LEU A 163 -6.03 0.88 -28.23
N LYS A 164 -6.85 -0.17 -28.34
CA LYS A 164 -8.18 -0.09 -28.96
C LYS A 164 -9.15 0.79 -28.16
N GLU A 165 -8.93 0.93 -26.86
CA GLU A 165 -9.75 1.74 -25.96
C GLU A 165 -9.22 3.18 -25.81
N ARG A 166 -8.35 3.66 -26.72
CA ARG A 166 -7.74 5.01 -26.69
C ARG A 166 -8.74 6.14 -26.41
N LYS A 167 -9.97 6.05 -26.93
CA LYS A 167 -11.03 7.06 -26.73
C LYS A 167 -11.59 7.10 -25.30
N ALA A 168 -11.48 6.00 -24.56
CA ALA A 168 -11.96 5.88 -23.18
C ALA A 168 -10.85 6.18 -22.15
N MET A 169 -9.63 6.45 -22.60
CA MET A 169 -8.43 6.60 -21.77
C MET A 169 -7.75 7.95 -22.01
N ARG A 170 -6.96 8.40 -21.04
CA ARG A 170 -6.27 9.71 -21.12
C ARG A 170 -5.19 9.69 -22.20
N SER A 171 -5.13 10.71 -23.05
CA SER A 171 -4.18 10.79 -24.17
C SER A 171 -2.72 10.60 -23.76
N ALA A 172 -2.26 11.32 -22.74
CA ALA A 172 -0.88 11.21 -22.25
C ALA A 172 -0.50 9.78 -21.84
N THR A 173 -1.42 9.05 -21.18
CA THR A 173 -1.22 7.64 -20.82
C THR A 173 -1.13 6.75 -22.07
N MET A 174 -1.97 7.03 -23.08
CA MET A 174 -1.99 6.27 -24.32
C MET A 174 -0.74 6.52 -25.16
N ASP A 175 -0.25 7.76 -25.21
CA ASP A 175 0.95 8.12 -25.94
C ASP A 175 2.19 7.44 -25.34
N ASP A 176 2.24 7.26 -24.02
CA ASP A 176 3.28 6.44 -23.37
C ASP A 176 3.11 4.95 -23.64
N LEU A 177 1.87 4.45 -23.63
CA LEU A 177 1.56 3.06 -23.94
C LEU A 177 1.94 2.68 -25.39
N GLU A 178 1.80 3.61 -26.35
CA GLU A 178 2.20 3.42 -27.74
C GLU A 178 3.72 3.21 -27.90
N LYS A 179 4.53 3.84 -27.03
CA LYS A 179 6.00 3.69 -27.00
C LYS A 179 6.46 2.35 -26.42
N ILE A 180 5.60 1.65 -25.68
CA ILE A 180 5.92 0.33 -25.15
C ILE A 180 5.82 -0.70 -26.27
N GLU A 181 6.91 -1.45 -26.48
CA GLU A 181 6.99 -2.47 -27.54
C GLU A 181 6.34 -3.79 -27.12
N GLN A 182 6.42 -4.14 -25.83
CA GLN A 182 5.95 -5.40 -25.28
C GLN A 182 4.42 -5.49 -25.33
N GLU A 183 3.89 -6.59 -25.85
CA GLU A 183 2.44 -6.81 -25.92
C GLU A 183 1.81 -7.06 -24.55
N GLN A 184 2.54 -7.69 -23.64
CA GLN A 184 2.04 -8.06 -22.32
C GLN A 184 2.60 -7.09 -21.28
N LEU A 185 1.70 -6.40 -20.58
CA LEU A 185 2.07 -5.56 -19.45
C LEU A 185 1.86 -6.35 -18.15
N ASP A 186 2.94 -6.57 -17.38
CA ASP A 186 2.88 -7.34 -16.16
C ASP A 186 2.07 -6.62 -15.06
N VAL A 187 0.97 -7.23 -14.64
CA VAL A 187 0.05 -6.64 -13.65
C VAL A 187 0.71 -6.53 -12.27
N LYS A 188 1.57 -7.48 -11.89
CA LYS A 188 2.25 -7.43 -10.58
C LYS A 188 3.15 -6.20 -10.54
N TYR A 189 3.98 -6.00 -11.55
CA TYR A 189 4.85 -4.83 -11.66
C TYR A 189 4.05 -3.53 -11.58
N LEU A 190 3.01 -3.41 -12.41
CA LEU A 190 2.19 -2.21 -12.49
C LEU A 190 1.50 -1.87 -11.15
N LEU A 191 0.89 -2.86 -10.49
CA LEU A 191 0.24 -2.66 -9.20
C LEU A 191 1.25 -2.32 -8.10
N ARG A 192 2.36 -3.06 -8.03
CA ARG A 192 3.42 -2.81 -7.04
C ARG A 192 4.00 -1.41 -7.20
N LYS A 193 4.21 -0.96 -8.45
CA LYS A 193 4.76 0.37 -8.75
C LYS A 193 3.78 1.46 -8.32
N TYR A 194 2.51 1.30 -8.67
CA TYR A 194 1.47 2.24 -8.27
C TYR A 194 1.31 2.35 -6.74
N VAL A 195 1.28 1.22 -6.03
CA VAL A 195 1.25 1.20 -4.56
C VAL A 195 2.52 1.79 -3.95
N SER A 196 3.68 1.53 -4.55
CA SER A 196 4.96 2.10 -4.11
C SER A 196 4.97 3.62 -4.26
N ASP A 197 4.47 4.16 -5.38
CA ASP A 197 4.38 5.61 -5.60
C ASP A 197 3.45 6.29 -4.61
N LEU A 198 2.25 5.73 -4.39
CA LEU A 198 1.33 6.23 -3.36
C LEU A 198 1.92 6.13 -1.95
N SER A 199 2.66 5.07 -1.67
CA SER A 199 3.36 4.91 -0.39
C SER A 199 4.45 5.96 -0.22
N ASN A 200 5.17 6.32 -1.28
CA ASN A 200 6.16 7.40 -1.24
C ASN A 200 5.49 8.73 -0.91
N CYS A 201 4.36 9.08 -1.55
CA CYS A 201 3.59 10.27 -1.18
C CYS A 201 3.15 10.24 0.30
N HIS A 202 2.74 9.07 0.81
CA HIS A 202 2.40 8.90 2.24
C HIS A 202 3.60 9.14 3.15
N PHE A 203 4.79 8.68 2.76
CA PHE A 203 6.01 8.92 3.52
C PHE A 203 6.39 10.39 3.52
N SER A 204 6.34 11.07 2.36
CA SER A 204 6.56 12.51 2.28
C SER A 204 5.58 13.26 3.20
N PHE A 205 4.30 12.88 3.20
CA PHE A 205 3.30 13.43 4.12
C PHE A 205 3.64 13.19 5.60
N ARG A 206 4.11 11.98 5.95
CA ARG A 206 4.57 11.69 7.31
C ARG A 206 5.75 12.60 7.66
N GLU A 207 6.79 12.67 6.84
CA GLU A 207 7.96 13.50 7.11
C GLU A 207 7.59 14.98 7.33
N LEU A 208 6.78 15.54 6.41
CA LEU A 208 6.32 16.92 6.47
C LEU A 208 5.44 17.22 7.70
N SER A 209 4.68 16.23 8.19
CA SER A 209 3.84 16.38 9.39
C SER A 209 4.54 16.03 10.70
N GLN A 210 5.77 15.50 10.67
CA GLN A 210 6.42 14.90 11.84
C GLN A 210 6.61 15.88 12.99
N ASN A 211 7.03 17.11 12.71
CA ASN A 211 7.29 18.11 13.74
C ASN A 211 6.01 18.51 14.48
N VAL A 212 4.91 18.70 13.74
CA VAL A 212 3.60 19.05 14.32
C VAL A 212 3.08 17.92 15.21
N VAL A 213 3.20 16.68 14.76
CA VAL A 213 2.79 15.49 15.53
C VAL A 213 3.66 15.32 16.78
N ALA A 214 4.98 15.48 16.67
CA ALA A 214 5.90 15.34 17.80
C ALA A 214 5.67 16.42 18.86
N GLU A 215 5.48 17.67 18.45
CA GLU A 215 5.18 18.77 19.37
C GLU A 215 3.82 18.58 20.06
N SER A 216 2.80 18.18 19.31
CA SER A 216 1.48 17.86 19.87
C SER A 216 1.57 16.74 20.91
N HIS A 217 2.34 15.68 20.63
CA HIS A 217 2.56 14.59 21.58
C HIS A 217 3.26 15.06 22.85
N LYS A 218 4.31 15.89 22.73
CA LYS A 218 5.03 16.47 23.87
C LYS A 218 4.11 17.33 24.75
N GLN A 219 3.25 18.14 24.14
CA GLN A 219 2.28 18.97 24.86
C GLN A 219 1.26 18.12 25.62
N LEU A 220 0.79 17.01 25.03
CA LEU A 220 -0.10 16.06 25.70
C LEU A 220 0.56 15.38 26.91
N LEU A 221 1.82 14.95 26.77
CA LEU A 221 2.56 14.36 27.89
C LEU A 221 2.78 15.37 29.02
N HIS A 222 3.13 16.61 28.70
CA HIS A 222 3.30 17.67 29.70
C HIS A 222 1.98 17.98 30.42
N ALA A 223 0.87 18.09 29.68
CA ALA A 223 -0.46 18.30 30.26
C ALA A 223 -0.89 17.13 31.17
N SER A 224 -0.58 15.89 30.79
CA SER A 224 -0.85 14.72 31.62
C SER A 224 -0.07 14.74 32.93
N ALA A 225 1.24 15.02 32.86
CA ALA A 225 2.10 15.10 34.03
C ALA A 225 1.63 16.18 35.02
N PHE A 226 1.28 17.37 34.49
CA PHE A 226 0.71 18.45 35.30
C PHE A 226 -0.59 18.03 36.01
N LEU A 227 -1.48 17.33 35.30
CA LEU A 227 -2.74 16.85 35.89
C LEU A 227 -2.55 15.74 36.93
N ALA A 228 -1.56 14.85 36.74
CA ALA A 228 -1.20 13.82 37.72
C ALA A 228 -0.75 14.45 39.04
N GLU A 229 0.13 15.46 38.97
CA GLU A 229 0.63 16.22 40.11
C GLU A 229 -0.52 16.99 40.82
N ALA A 230 -1.34 17.70 40.04
CA ALA A 230 -2.44 18.50 40.57
C ALA A 230 -3.53 17.66 41.26
N LYS A 231 -3.78 16.43 40.78
CA LYS A 231 -4.79 15.55 41.36
C LYS A 231 -4.31 14.78 42.59
N LYS A 232 -3.02 14.82 42.95
CA LYS A 232 -2.41 13.96 43.98
C LYS A 232 -2.99 12.54 43.91
N SER A 233 -3.06 11.95 42.71
CA SER A 233 -3.72 10.65 42.55
C SER A 233 -3.07 9.68 43.54
N ASN A 234 -3.87 9.12 44.44
CA ASN A 234 -3.38 8.30 45.56
C ASN A 234 -2.55 7.07 45.12
N ASP A 235 -2.56 6.72 43.82
CA ASP A 235 -1.80 5.61 43.23
C ASP A 235 -0.64 6.03 42.31
N GLY A 236 -0.40 7.34 42.13
CA GLY A 236 0.64 7.87 41.22
C GLY A 236 0.43 7.59 39.73
N THR A 237 -0.72 7.07 39.30
CA THR A 237 -0.98 6.79 37.88
C THR A 237 -1.40 8.05 37.12
N PRO A 238 -0.72 8.39 36.02
CA PRO A 238 -1.08 9.55 35.22
C PRO A 238 -2.46 9.35 34.55
N PRO A 239 -3.26 10.43 34.39
CA PRO A 239 -4.57 10.34 33.77
C PRO A 239 -4.44 9.93 32.30
N ARG A 240 -5.13 8.86 31.92
CA ARG A 240 -5.14 8.31 30.53
C ARG A 240 -5.93 9.18 29.55
N HIS A 241 -6.98 9.84 30.03
CA HIS A 241 -7.86 10.69 29.24
C HIS A 241 -7.86 12.11 29.79
N ILE A 242 -7.66 13.08 28.91
CA ILE A 242 -7.73 14.51 29.20
C ILE A 242 -8.94 15.07 28.45
N THR A 243 -9.81 15.81 29.14
CA THR A 243 -10.91 16.56 28.51
C THR A 243 -10.61 18.03 28.60
N LEU A 244 -10.53 18.70 27.45
CA LEU A 244 -10.41 20.15 27.33
C LEU A 244 -11.80 20.72 27.06
N SER A 245 -12.37 21.43 28.03
CA SER A 245 -13.68 22.07 27.89
C SER A 245 -13.51 23.56 27.59
N HIS A 246 -14.02 24.01 26.45
CA HIS A 246 -14.05 25.42 26.07
C HIS A 246 -15.49 25.93 26.09
N ARG A 247 -15.77 26.98 26.88
CA ARG A 247 -17.14 27.52 27.03
C ARG A 247 -17.28 28.85 26.27
N TYR A 248 -18.23 28.92 25.34
CA TYR A 248 -18.57 30.15 24.62
C TYR A 248 -20.09 30.27 24.44
N ASN A 249 -20.67 31.43 24.77
CA ASN A 249 -22.11 31.72 24.66
C ASN A 249 -23.01 30.60 25.19
N GLN A 250 -22.76 30.13 26.41
CA GLN A 250 -23.47 29.02 27.09
C GLN A 250 -23.30 27.62 26.46
N VAL A 251 -22.60 27.48 25.34
CA VAL A 251 -22.20 26.20 24.75
C VAL A 251 -20.84 25.78 25.31
N THR A 252 -20.71 24.52 25.73
CA THR A 252 -19.44 23.90 26.11
C THR A 252 -19.01 22.95 25.00
N ASP A 253 -17.86 23.21 24.39
CA ASP A 253 -17.19 22.28 23.49
C ASP A 253 -16.18 21.45 24.30
N ASN A 254 -16.25 20.12 24.17
CA ASN A 254 -15.38 19.19 24.89
C ASN A 254 -14.48 18.48 23.89
N THR A 255 -13.18 18.72 23.99
CA THR A 255 -12.17 17.99 23.23
C THR A 255 -11.54 16.91 24.09
N TYR A 256 -11.63 15.66 23.63
CA TYR A 256 -11.03 14.52 24.31
C TYR A 256 -9.65 14.25 23.71
N ALA A 257 -8.64 14.18 24.58
CA ALA A 257 -7.29 13.79 24.24
C ALA A 257 -6.92 12.50 24.98
N ASP A 258 -6.51 11.51 24.20
CA ASP A 258 -6.07 10.20 24.66
C ASP A 258 -4.56 10.06 24.42
N ILE A 259 -3.82 9.87 25.52
CA ILE A 259 -2.36 9.76 25.49
C ILE A 259 -1.94 8.44 24.85
N GLU A 260 -2.67 7.37 25.15
CA GLU A 260 -2.41 6.04 24.59
C GLU A 260 -2.62 6.08 23.07
N LEU A 261 -3.65 6.78 22.62
CA LEU A 261 -3.84 7.03 21.18
C LEU A 261 -2.64 7.74 20.58
N SER A 262 -2.10 8.77 21.24
CA SER A 262 -0.91 9.48 20.75
C SER A 262 0.34 8.59 20.66
N GLU A 263 0.55 7.66 21.59
CA GLU A 263 1.64 6.68 21.53
C GLU A 263 1.40 5.66 20.40
N ARG A 264 0.17 5.16 20.27
CA ARG A 264 -0.24 4.27 19.18
C ARG A 264 -0.05 4.93 17.81
N LEU A 265 -0.26 6.25 17.70
CA LEU A 265 0.02 7.02 16.49
C LEU A 265 1.51 7.01 16.16
N THR A 266 2.37 7.34 17.13
CA THR A 266 3.83 7.32 16.97
C THR A 266 4.34 5.94 16.56
N ASN A 267 3.80 4.88 17.16
CA ASN A 267 4.14 3.50 16.79
C ASN A 267 3.59 3.10 15.41
N SER A 268 2.35 3.48 15.09
CA SER A 268 1.73 3.19 13.78
C SER A 268 2.45 3.91 12.63
N ARG A 269 3.12 5.03 12.88
CA ARG A 269 3.96 5.73 11.90
C ARG A 269 5.24 4.97 11.55
N LYS A 270 5.70 4.05 12.41
CA LYS A 270 6.80 3.11 12.10
C LYS A 270 6.30 1.95 11.24
N SER A 271 5.04 1.55 11.43
CA SER A 271 4.40 0.50 10.63
C SER A 271 4.32 0.91 9.16
N TRP A 272 4.37 -0.11 8.30
CA TRP A 272 4.26 0.01 6.85
C TRP A 272 5.41 0.75 6.16
N GLY A 273 6.46 1.12 6.91
CA GLY A 273 7.71 1.70 6.40
C GLY A 273 8.35 0.95 5.24
N ASN A 274 8.06 -0.35 5.13
CA ASN A 274 8.61 -1.24 4.12
C ASN A 274 7.87 -1.18 2.77
N LEU A 275 6.67 -0.56 2.70
CA LEU A 275 5.91 -0.49 1.45
C LEU A 275 6.64 0.29 0.33
N LYS A 276 7.50 1.27 0.66
CA LYS A 276 8.35 1.95 -0.34
C LYS A 276 9.33 1.00 -1.04
N TYR A 277 9.68 -0.11 -0.39
CA TYR A 277 10.58 -1.12 -0.94
C TYR A 277 9.83 -2.29 -1.57
N PHE A 278 8.51 -2.26 -1.62
CA PHE A 278 7.71 -3.41 -2.06
C PHE A 278 8.04 -3.86 -3.48
N MET A 279 8.41 -2.93 -4.36
CA MET A 279 8.91 -3.23 -5.71
C MET A 279 10.12 -4.17 -5.73
N ARG A 280 10.92 -4.17 -4.66
CA ARG A 280 12.14 -4.98 -4.50
C ARG A 280 11.91 -6.21 -3.65
N MET A 281 10.71 -6.37 -3.09
CA MET A 281 10.36 -7.49 -2.23
C MET A 281 9.71 -8.59 -3.07
N TYR A 282 10.07 -9.83 -2.76
CA TYR A 282 9.32 -11.00 -3.17
C TYR A 282 9.28 -11.96 -1.98
N TYR A 283 8.19 -12.69 -1.88
CA TYR A 283 7.99 -13.70 -0.84
C TYR A 283 8.02 -15.06 -1.51
N SER A 284 8.74 -16.00 -0.90
CA SER A 284 8.95 -17.33 -1.45
C SER A 284 9.08 -18.35 -0.32
N SER A 285 8.62 -19.57 -0.57
CA SER A 285 8.84 -20.74 0.28
C SER A 285 10.07 -21.55 -0.16
N GLN A 286 10.97 -20.94 -0.94
CA GLN A 286 12.18 -21.60 -1.43
C GLN A 286 13.09 -22.08 -0.30
N LEU A 287 13.74 -23.22 -0.51
CA LEU A 287 14.89 -23.62 0.30
C LEU A 287 16.04 -22.65 0.01
N VAL A 288 16.70 -22.19 1.06
CA VAL A 288 17.88 -21.30 1.00
C VAL A 288 18.98 -21.93 1.82
N ALA A 289 20.19 -21.96 1.26
CA ALA A 289 21.33 -22.57 1.94
C ALA A 289 21.67 -21.74 3.19
N ASP A 290 21.82 -22.44 4.30
CA ASP A 290 22.13 -21.84 5.59
C ASP A 290 23.13 -22.78 6.28
N LYS A 291 24.25 -22.23 6.76
CA LYS A 291 25.33 -22.99 7.40
C LYS A 291 24.86 -23.78 8.62
N ASN A 292 23.74 -23.38 9.23
CA ASN A 292 23.17 -24.00 10.41
C ASN A 292 22.01 -24.95 10.08
N ARG A 293 21.72 -25.24 8.81
CA ARG A 293 20.64 -26.14 8.39
C ARG A 293 21.20 -27.39 7.70
N HIS A 294 20.70 -28.55 8.12
CA HIS A 294 21.02 -29.82 7.48
C HIS A 294 20.04 -30.08 6.33
N PHE A 295 20.58 -30.31 5.14
CA PHE A 295 19.77 -30.64 3.96
C PHE A 295 19.83 -32.13 3.59
N GLY A 296 20.75 -32.92 4.19
CA GLY A 296 21.08 -34.30 3.78
C GLY A 296 22.33 -34.37 2.89
N GLU A 297 22.72 -35.55 2.40
CA GLU A 297 23.77 -35.74 1.38
C GLU A 297 23.17 -36.11 0.01
N GLY A 298 23.83 -35.74 -1.09
CA GLY A 298 23.50 -36.25 -2.44
C GLY A 298 22.33 -35.59 -3.19
N HIS A 299 22.02 -34.31 -2.94
CA HIS A 299 20.85 -33.65 -3.55
C HIS A 299 21.01 -33.37 -5.05
N THR A 300 19.97 -33.71 -5.82
CA THR A 300 19.76 -33.25 -7.20
C THR A 300 19.04 -31.89 -7.27
N ILE A 301 18.74 -31.30 -6.12
CA ILE A 301 18.01 -30.04 -6.00
C ILE A 301 19.02 -28.91 -5.83
N TRP A 302 18.92 -27.88 -6.67
CA TRP A 302 19.69 -26.65 -6.47
C TRP A 302 19.12 -25.83 -5.31
N ILE A 303 19.99 -25.46 -4.37
CA ILE A 303 19.66 -24.60 -3.23
C ILE A 303 20.51 -23.33 -3.36
N PRO A 304 19.92 -22.15 -3.62
CA PRO A 304 20.68 -20.90 -3.71
C PRO A 304 21.29 -20.54 -2.35
N SER A 305 22.49 -19.94 -2.40
CA SER A 305 23.15 -19.32 -1.26
C SER A 305 22.55 -17.98 -0.86
#